data_AF-A0A3Q1H0V5-F1
#
_entry.id   AF-A0A3Q1H0V5-F1
#
_cell.length_a   1.000
_cell.length_b   1.000
_cell.length_c   1.000
_cell.angle_alpha   90.00
_cell.angle_beta   90.00
_cell.angle_gamma   90.00
#
_symmetry.space_group_name_H-M   'P 1'
#
loop_
_entity.id
_entity.type
_entity.pdbx_description
1 polymer ?
#
loop_
_entity_poly.entity_id
_entity_poly.type
_entity_poly.pdbx_seq_one_letter_code
_entity_poly.pdbx_strand_id
1 'polypeptide(L)'
;MEKKEIKDWGETEMLEFLKKDGLEEWKKRFQGWFLGLICNFGELARALSSKQPELGINKRDILCVEIAGLCHDLGHGPFSHLYDGIFIPKAYAKHEDASLLMFDHLVKDNGLKPLMKLYGLDPYGNEENDLKFITEMIQGKPLTEAQVEWPYEGRKEEKSFLYEIVANKLNGIDVDKFDYLARDAYHLGMQSNFDHKRFIMLARVCEVNGRKRICSRDKEVGNLYDMFHTRNCLHRRVCQHKTHKSIEIMISEAFLEADEHIEIEGSGGKFKLSEAKDDMEAYTKLTDQVFETILHPWSSSPKLEKARKILERIVSRNLYKFVGETKVCSKVLMSLYYIWFVMAGDHLVTFDYGKKDEDPIKNTYFYSKDEPTKGFKISDNQKSKLIPTTFSEKIIRVYCKNAEKVNKDVRDAFKDWCKEKKYLAEPQVIFRYSMLKVQLDDEDGDLK
;
A
#
# COMPACT_ATOMS: atom_id res chain seq x y z
N MET A 1 -11.49 -34.59 -18.67
CA MET A 1 -10.42 -34.14 -19.58
C MET A 1 -11.08 -33.19 -20.56
N GLU A 2 -10.81 -31.89 -20.63
CA GLU A 2 -9.73 -31.08 -20.07
C GLU A 2 -10.27 -29.71 -19.62
N LYS A 3 -9.75 -29.24 -18.48
CA LYS A 3 -10.05 -27.98 -17.79
C LYS A 3 -9.10 -26.85 -18.25
N LYS A 4 -8.74 -26.81 -19.55
CA LYS A 4 -7.54 -26.09 -20.00
C LYS A 4 -7.73 -24.77 -20.77
N GLU A 5 -8.93 -24.36 -21.18
CA GLU A 5 -9.05 -23.26 -22.16
C GLU A 5 -9.39 -21.86 -21.60
N ILE A 6 -9.54 -21.66 -20.28
CA ILE A 6 -9.94 -20.34 -19.71
C ILE A 6 -8.75 -19.57 -19.13
N LYS A 7 -7.57 -20.19 -18.99
CA LYS A 7 -6.38 -19.53 -18.39
C LYS A 7 -5.57 -18.70 -19.38
N ASP A 8 -5.66 -19.00 -20.68
CA ASP A 8 -4.68 -18.50 -21.65
C ASP A 8 -5.03 -17.15 -22.29
N TRP A 9 -6.25 -16.63 -22.18
CA TRP A 9 -6.62 -15.45 -22.98
C TRP A 9 -6.13 -14.11 -22.40
N GLY A 10 -6.21 -13.90 -21.08
CA GLY A 10 -5.77 -12.64 -20.47
C GLY A 10 -4.25 -12.57 -20.20
N GLU A 11 -3.64 -13.70 -19.84
CA GLU A 11 -2.19 -13.78 -19.60
C GLU A 11 -1.39 -13.57 -20.90
N THR A 12 -1.85 -14.11 -22.04
CA THR A 12 -1.07 -14.10 -23.29
C THR A 12 -1.06 -12.72 -23.96
N GLU A 13 -2.18 -12.01 -24.00
CA GLU A 13 -2.29 -10.68 -24.65
C GLU A 13 -1.54 -9.59 -23.85
N MET A 14 -1.60 -9.64 -22.51
CA MET A 14 -0.86 -8.73 -21.65
C MET A 14 0.64 -9.09 -21.60
N LEU A 15 1.00 -10.38 -21.61
CA LEU A 15 2.39 -10.79 -21.76
C LEU A 15 2.94 -10.39 -23.14
N GLU A 16 2.17 -10.46 -24.22
CA GLU A 16 2.58 -9.94 -25.53
C GLU A 16 2.72 -8.41 -25.54
N PHE A 17 1.84 -7.68 -24.86
CA PHE A 17 1.96 -6.24 -24.61
C PHE A 17 3.25 -5.89 -23.85
N LEU A 18 3.62 -6.69 -22.84
CA LEU A 18 4.83 -6.51 -22.04
C LEU A 18 6.11 -7.14 -22.65
N LYS A 19 5.98 -8.01 -23.67
CA LYS A 19 7.10 -8.73 -24.31
C LYS A 19 7.79 -7.93 -25.42
N LYS A 20 7.21 -6.82 -25.90
CA LYS A 20 7.88 -5.96 -26.91
C LYS A 20 9.10 -5.24 -26.32
N ASP A 21 10.18 -5.22 -27.10
CA ASP A 21 11.47 -4.62 -26.76
C ASP A 21 11.29 -3.17 -26.28
N GLY A 22 11.68 -2.89 -25.04
CA GLY A 22 11.52 -1.57 -24.37
C GLY A 22 11.15 -1.67 -22.88
N LEU A 23 10.50 -2.77 -22.45
CA LEU A 23 10.02 -2.97 -21.07
C LEU A 23 10.92 -3.88 -20.21
N GLU A 24 12.14 -4.23 -20.64
CA GLU A 24 13.04 -5.13 -19.88
C GLU A 24 13.47 -4.58 -18.52
N GLU A 25 13.64 -3.26 -18.41
CA GLU A 25 13.97 -2.60 -17.15
C GLU A 25 12.78 -2.60 -16.18
N TRP A 26 11.56 -2.48 -16.73
CA TRP A 26 10.30 -2.64 -16.00
C TRP A 26 10.11 -4.09 -15.52
N LYS A 27 10.41 -5.10 -16.36
CA LYS A 27 10.35 -6.51 -15.95
C LYS A 27 11.26 -6.82 -14.75
N LYS A 28 12.45 -6.19 -14.68
CA LYS A 28 13.39 -6.36 -13.55
C LYS A 28 12.88 -5.73 -12.26
N ARG A 29 12.17 -4.59 -12.34
CA ARG A 29 11.56 -3.91 -11.18
C ARG A 29 10.37 -4.69 -10.59
N PHE A 30 9.73 -5.58 -11.36
CA PHE A 30 8.46 -6.22 -11.01
C PHE A 30 8.42 -7.76 -11.18
N GLN A 31 9.57 -8.45 -11.15
CA GLN A 31 9.67 -9.90 -11.43
C GLN A 31 8.66 -10.76 -10.64
N GLY A 32 8.04 -11.74 -11.32
CA GLY A 32 7.31 -12.92 -10.79
C GLY A 32 5.95 -12.69 -10.11
N TRP A 33 5.80 -11.60 -9.38
CA TRP A 33 4.73 -11.44 -8.39
C TRP A 33 3.51 -10.68 -8.94
N PHE A 34 3.67 -10.06 -10.11
CA PHE A 34 2.64 -9.30 -10.81
C PHE A 34 1.55 -10.17 -11.45
N LEU A 35 1.88 -11.39 -11.89
CA LEU A 35 0.90 -12.29 -12.52
C LEU A 35 -0.23 -12.69 -11.56
N GLY A 36 0.08 -12.88 -10.27
CA GLY A 36 -0.93 -13.13 -9.23
C GLY A 36 -1.82 -11.92 -8.96
N LEU A 37 -1.24 -10.72 -8.97
CA LEU A 37 -1.92 -9.44 -8.74
C LEU A 37 -2.96 -9.14 -9.84
N ILE A 38 -2.54 -9.23 -11.10
CA ILE A 38 -3.41 -8.97 -12.28
C ILE A 38 -4.58 -9.94 -12.29
N CYS A 39 -4.32 -11.22 -11.97
CA CYS A 39 -5.34 -12.26 -11.94
C CYS A 39 -6.50 -11.87 -10.99
N ASN A 40 -6.18 -11.34 -9.80
CA ASN A 40 -7.18 -10.99 -8.79
C ASN A 40 -8.06 -9.80 -9.19
N PHE A 41 -7.50 -8.75 -9.81
CA PHE A 41 -8.25 -7.57 -10.24
C PHE A 41 -9.30 -7.95 -11.29
N GLY A 42 -8.87 -8.69 -12.32
CA GLY A 42 -9.79 -9.19 -13.34
C GLY A 42 -10.76 -10.24 -12.79
N GLU A 43 -10.38 -11.04 -11.80
CA GLU A 43 -11.24 -12.07 -11.19
C GLU A 43 -12.48 -11.45 -10.55
N LEU A 44 -12.35 -10.35 -9.80
CA LEU A 44 -13.52 -9.68 -9.23
C LEU A 44 -14.46 -9.13 -10.32
N ALA A 45 -13.92 -8.43 -11.33
CA ALA A 45 -14.71 -7.89 -12.43
C ALA A 45 -15.42 -9.00 -13.23
N ARG A 46 -14.73 -10.10 -13.53
CA ARG A 46 -15.29 -11.29 -14.19
C ARG A 46 -16.36 -11.96 -13.33
N ALA A 47 -16.13 -12.10 -12.03
CA ALA A 47 -17.09 -12.70 -11.12
C ALA A 47 -18.39 -11.88 -11.03
N LEU A 48 -18.28 -10.54 -11.01
CA LEU A 48 -19.46 -9.66 -11.07
C LEU A 48 -20.18 -9.78 -12.42
N SER A 49 -19.43 -9.75 -13.54
CA SER A 49 -19.99 -9.89 -14.90
C SER A 49 -20.75 -11.20 -15.08
N SER A 50 -20.16 -12.32 -14.62
CA SER A 50 -20.77 -13.64 -14.75
C SER A 50 -22.02 -13.82 -13.87
N LYS A 51 -22.05 -13.21 -12.67
CA LYS A 51 -23.19 -13.34 -11.75
C LYS A 51 -24.34 -12.39 -12.06
N GLN A 52 -24.03 -11.27 -12.71
CA GLN A 52 -24.96 -10.18 -12.97
C GLN A 52 -24.76 -9.61 -14.38
N PRO A 53 -25.18 -10.34 -15.44
CA PRO A 53 -25.05 -9.88 -16.83
C PRO A 53 -25.72 -8.54 -17.09
N GLU A 54 -26.75 -8.19 -16.31
CA GLU A 54 -27.47 -6.91 -16.38
C GLU A 54 -26.61 -5.68 -16.06
N LEU A 55 -25.42 -5.87 -15.48
CA LEU A 55 -24.47 -4.79 -15.22
C LEU A 55 -23.78 -4.28 -16.48
N GLY A 56 -23.83 -5.03 -17.59
CA GLY A 56 -23.21 -4.63 -18.85
C GLY A 56 -21.69 -4.50 -18.79
N ILE A 57 -21.03 -5.24 -17.89
CA ILE A 57 -19.56 -5.29 -17.79
C ILE A 57 -19.04 -6.04 -19.01
N ASN A 58 -18.38 -5.32 -19.91
CA ASN A 58 -17.84 -5.89 -21.15
C ASN A 58 -16.35 -6.21 -21.02
N LYS A 59 -15.76 -6.87 -22.04
CA LYS A 59 -14.33 -7.22 -22.04
C LYS A 59 -13.41 -5.99 -21.95
N ARG A 60 -13.82 -4.87 -22.56
CA ARG A 60 -13.10 -3.59 -22.52
C ARG A 60 -13.04 -3.02 -21.10
N ASP A 61 -14.11 -3.13 -20.32
CA ASP A 61 -14.13 -2.72 -18.91
C ASP A 61 -13.19 -3.57 -18.06
N ILE A 62 -13.22 -4.90 -18.24
CA ILE A 62 -12.35 -5.84 -17.51
C ILE A 62 -10.89 -5.52 -17.81
N LEU A 63 -10.53 -5.32 -19.08
CA LEU A 63 -9.17 -4.98 -19.47
C LEU A 63 -8.72 -3.62 -18.89
N CYS A 64 -9.61 -2.62 -18.83
CA CYS A 64 -9.30 -1.36 -18.15
C CYS A 64 -9.04 -1.55 -16.65
N VAL A 65 -9.83 -2.39 -15.97
CA VAL A 65 -9.64 -2.72 -14.55
C VAL A 65 -8.30 -3.44 -14.33
N GLU A 66 -7.96 -4.38 -15.20
CA GLU A 66 -6.67 -5.10 -15.15
C GLU A 66 -5.49 -4.17 -15.39
N ILE A 67 -5.56 -3.26 -16.37
CA ILE A 67 -4.51 -2.27 -16.62
C ILE A 67 -4.39 -1.29 -15.44
N ALA A 68 -5.51 -0.84 -14.87
CA ALA A 68 -5.46 0.03 -13.69
C ALA A 68 -4.84 -0.68 -12.48
N GLY A 69 -5.24 -1.92 -12.21
CA GLY A 69 -4.63 -2.75 -11.17
C GLY A 69 -3.15 -3.02 -11.40
N LEU A 70 -2.75 -3.23 -12.66
CA LEU A 70 -1.35 -3.35 -13.07
C LEU A 70 -0.57 -2.05 -12.77
N CYS A 71 -1.16 -0.90 -13.08
CA CYS A 71 -0.44 0.36 -13.09
C CYS A 71 -0.56 1.19 -11.80
N HIS A 72 -1.31 0.71 -10.79
CA HIS A 72 -1.62 1.54 -9.61
C HIS A 72 -0.40 1.91 -8.76
N ASP A 73 0.64 1.07 -8.76
CA ASP A 73 1.87 1.22 -7.96
C ASP A 73 3.10 1.66 -8.78
N LEU A 74 2.94 2.06 -10.04
CA LEU A 74 4.06 2.51 -10.89
C LEU A 74 4.83 3.70 -10.29
N GLY A 75 4.16 4.50 -9.46
CA GLY A 75 4.69 5.71 -8.86
C GLY A 75 5.58 5.50 -7.63
N HIS A 76 5.76 4.27 -7.13
CA HIS A 76 6.61 4.05 -5.97
C HIS A 76 8.09 4.29 -6.27
N GLY A 77 8.72 5.16 -5.46
CA GLY A 77 10.16 5.39 -5.49
C GLY A 77 10.98 4.31 -4.75
N PRO A 78 12.30 4.52 -4.58
CA PRO A 78 13.17 3.58 -3.90
C PRO A 78 12.71 3.24 -2.49
N PHE A 79 12.66 1.95 -2.14
CA PHE A 79 12.12 1.47 -0.86
C PHE A 79 10.66 1.90 -0.58
N SER A 80 9.87 2.13 -1.65
CA SER A 80 8.42 2.40 -1.64
C SER A 80 8.01 3.50 -0.65
N HIS A 81 7.35 3.15 0.47
CA HIS A 81 6.85 4.12 1.45
C HIS A 81 7.94 4.92 2.17
N LEU A 82 9.19 4.48 2.15
CA LEU A 82 10.30 5.27 2.68
C LEU A 82 10.47 6.55 1.86
N TYR A 83 10.50 6.41 0.53
CA TYR A 83 10.69 7.54 -0.38
C TYR A 83 9.52 8.53 -0.28
N ASP A 84 8.28 8.03 -0.37
CA ASP A 84 7.08 8.88 -0.36
C ASP A 84 6.78 9.51 1.01
N GLY A 85 7.19 8.83 2.09
CA GLY A 85 6.71 9.11 3.44
C GLY A 85 7.71 9.82 4.35
N ILE A 86 9.01 9.57 4.15
CA ILE A 86 10.08 10.06 5.03
C ILE A 86 11.05 10.96 4.26
N PHE A 87 11.48 10.55 3.06
CA PHE A 87 12.43 11.32 2.26
C PHE A 87 11.76 12.51 1.56
N ILE A 88 10.73 12.27 0.74
CA ILE A 88 9.87 13.33 0.22
C ILE A 88 8.85 13.67 1.32
N PRO A 89 8.79 14.92 1.83
CA PRO A 89 7.81 15.24 2.85
C PRO A 89 6.39 15.00 2.34
N LYS A 90 5.49 14.50 3.19
CA LYS A 90 4.07 14.20 2.86
C LYS A 90 3.29 15.31 2.15
N ALA A 91 3.80 16.54 2.15
CA ALA A 91 3.21 17.69 1.45
C ALA A 91 3.52 17.71 -0.06
N TYR A 92 4.44 16.88 -0.56
CA TYR A 92 5.10 17.07 -1.86
C TYR A 92 4.87 15.95 -2.89
N ALA A 93 3.64 15.44 -2.95
CA ALA A 93 3.08 14.40 -3.85
C ALA A 93 3.04 12.98 -3.25
N LYS A 94 1.95 12.26 -3.52
CA LYS A 94 1.78 10.85 -3.14
C LYS A 94 2.20 9.94 -4.29
N HIS A 95 2.54 8.68 -4.02
CA HIS A 95 2.82 7.72 -5.09
C HIS A 95 1.64 7.56 -6.04
N GLU A 96 0.39 7.72 -5.58
CA GLU A 96 -0.76 7.66 -6.49
C GLU A 96 -0.67 8.72 -7.59
N ASP A 97 -0.24 9.95 -7.27
CA ASP A 97 -0.06 11.02 -8.27
C ASP A 97 1.12 10.70 -9.20
N ALA A 98 2.21 10.16 -8.65
CA ALA A 98 3.37 9.71 -9.43
C ALA A 98 3.01 8.53 -10.36
N SER A 99 2.12 7.62 -9.94
CA SER A 99 1.63 6.50 -10.77
C SER A 99 0.88 7.02 -11.99
N LEU A 100 0.11 8.12 -11.85
CA LEU A 100 -0.57 8.74 -12.99
C LEU A 100 0.42 9.34 -13.99
N LEU A 101 1.41 10.07 -13.50
CA LEU A 101 2.46 10.67 -14.35
C LEU A 101 3.26 9.58 -15.06
N MET A 102 3.62 8.53 -14.33
CA MET A 102 4.38 7.41 -14.89
C MET A 102 3.56 6.61 -15.91
N PHE A 103 2.27 6.39 -15.64
CA PHE A 103 1.37 5.75 -16.60
C PHE A 103 1.23 6.57 -17.89
N ASP A 104 1.06 7.89 -17.79
CA ASP A 104 1.00 8.78 -18.95
C ASP A 104 2.31 8.78 -19.74
N HIS A 105 3.45 8.83 -19.06
CA HIS A 105 4.78 8.71 -19.68
C HIS A 105 4.93 7.37 -20.41
N LEU A 106 4.59 6.25 -19.77
CA LEU A 106 4.65 4.90 -20.33
C LEU A 106 3.78 4.78 -21.60
N VAL A 107 2.57 5.33 -21.59
CA VAL A 107 1.66 5.30 -22.75
C VAL A 107 2.18 6.14 -23.92
N LYS A 108 2.77 7.31 -23.64
CA LYS A 108 3.27 8.24 -24.65
C LYS A 108 4.57 7.73 -25.28
N ASP A 109 5.56 7.40 -24.46
CA ASP A 109 6.92 7.07 -24.90
C ASP A 109 6.95 5.78 -25.73
N ASN A 110 6.15 4.79 -25.33
CA ASN A 110 6.02 3.52 -26.05
C ASN A 110 4.95 3.55 -27.15
N GLY A 111 4.28 4.70 -27.37
CA GLY A 111 3.24 4.84 -28.38
C GLY A 111 2.12 3.79 -28.25
N LEU A 112 1.59 3.58 -27.04
CA LEU A 112 0.68 2.45 -26.75
C LEU A 112 -0.77 2.68 -27.19
N LYS A 113 -1.16 3.93 -27.49
CA LYS A 113 -2.55 4.25 -27.87
C LYS A 113 -3.06 3.48 -29.11
N PRO A 114 -2.28 3.34 -30.21
CA PRO A 114 -2.68 2.49 -31.33
C PRO A 114 -2.86 1.02 -30.95
N LEU A 115 -2.02 0.50 -30.04
CA LEU A 115 -2.12 -0.88 -29.56
C LEU A 115 -3.37 -1.09 -28.70
N MET A 116 -3.67 -0.15 -27.79
CA MET A 116 -4.91 -0.16 -27.01
C MET A 116 -6.14 -0.21 -27.94
N LYS A 117 -6.13 0.58 -29.03
CA LYS A 117 -7.19 0.56 -30.05
C LYS A 117 -7.29 -0.80 -30.76
N LEU A 118 -6.17 -1.45 -31.06
CA LEU A 118 -6.15 -2.78 -31.68
C LEU A 118 -6.87 -3.82 -30.80
N TYR A 119 -6.71 -3.73 -29.48
CA TYR A 119 -7.38 -4.61 -28.50
C TYR A 119 -8.78 -4.10 -28.09
N GLY A 120 -9.34 -3.13 -28.81
CA GLY A 120 -10.73 -2.68 -28.63
C GLY A 120 -10.95 -1.66 -27.51
N LEU A 121 -9.89 -1.01 -26.99
CA LEU A 121 -10.02 0.15 -26.11
C LEU A 121 -10.18 1.44 -26.93
N ASP A 122 -10.77 2.46 -26.29
CA ASP A 122 -10.82 3.82 -26.81
C ASP A 122 -10.00 4.79 -25.91
N PRO A 123 -8.69 4.95 -26.21
CA PRO A 123 -7.84 5.88 -25.47
C PRO A 123 -8.03 7.35 -25.88
N TYR A 124 -8.86 7.64 -26.90
CA TYR A 124 -9.09 9.00 -27.40
C TYR A 124 -10.43 9.59 -26.94
N GLY A 125 -11.35 8.74 -26.46
CA GLY A 125 -12.59 9.16 -25.80
C GLY A 125 -13.67 9.64 -26.75
N ASN A 126 -13.95 8.87 -27.81
CA ASN A 126 -15.04 9.19 -28.74
C ASN A 126 -16.43 8.93 -28.12
N GLU A 127 -16.54 7.92 -27.24
CA GLU A 127 -17.77 7.63 -26.47
C GLU A 127 -17.51 7.58 -24.95
N GLU A 128 -16.62 6.66 -24.54
CA GLU A 128 -16.09 6.55 -23.18
C GLU A 128 -14.56 6.64 -23.27
N ASN A 129 -13.90 7.30 -22.33
CA ASN A 129 -12.44 7.49 -22.36
C ASN A 129 -11.75 6.48 -21.44
N ASP A 130 -11.12 5.46 -22.03
CA ASP A 130 -10.48 4.39 -21.26
C ASP A 130 -9.22 4.82 -20.52
N LEU A 131 -8.43 5.72 -21.12
CA LEU A 131 -7.26 6.25 -20.43
C LEU A 131 -7.70 7.05 -19.20
N LYS A 132 -8.73 7.89 -19.35
CA LYS A 132 -9.30 8.63 -18.22
C LYS A 132 -9.85 7.66 -17.17
N PHE A 133 -10.58 6.63 -17.58
CA PHE A 133 -11.10 5.61 -16.66
C PHE A 133 -10.00 4.90 -15.85
N ILE A 134 -8.92 4.47 -16.52
CA ILE A 134 -7.76 3.83 -15.87
C ILE A 134 -7.12 4.79 -14.86
N THR A 135 -6.82 6.02 -15.27
CA THR A 135 -6.21 7.03 -14.37
C THR A 135 -7.10 7.35 -13.17
N GLU A 136 -8.41 7.43 -13.37
CA GLU A 136 -9.38 7.70 -12.30
C GLU A 136 -9.47 6.54 -11.30
N MET A 137 -9.36 5.29 -11.76
CA MET A 137 -9.30 4.10 -10.89
C MET A 137 -8.01 4.04 -10.06
N ILE A 138 -6.87 4.41 -10.63
CA ILE A 138 -5.57 4.47 -9.92
C ILE A 138 -5.61 5.58 -8.86
N GLN A 139 -6.08 6.77 -9.23
CA GLN A 139 -6.17 7.89 -8.30
C GLN A 139 -7.15 7.59 -7.16
N GLY A 140 -8.30 6.99 -7.50
CA GLY A 140 -9.40 6.72 -6.58
C GLY A 140 -9.95 8.00 -5.97
N LYS A 141 -10.79 8.77 -6.68
CA LYS A 141 -11.46 9.92 -6.05
C LYS A 141 -12.53 9.41 -5.06
N PRO A 142 -12.66 10.03 -3.87
CA PRO A 142 -13.65 9.58 -2.91
C PRO A 142 -15.06 9.80 -3.45
N LEU A 143 -15.82 8.72 -3.60
CA LEU A 143 -17.25 8.71 -3.93
C LEU A 143 -18.07 8.81 -2.65
N THR A 144 -18.17 10.00 -2.07
CA THR A 144 -18.89 10.20 -0.80
C THR A 144 -20.41 10.14 -0.99
N GLU A 145 -21.14 9.82 0.08
CA GLU A 145 -22.61 9.81 0.06
C GLU A 145 -23.21 11.21 -0.17
N ALA A 146 -22.45 12.27 0.11
CA ALA A 146 -22.88 13.66 -0.05
C ALA A 146 -22.67 14.22 -1.46
N GLN A 147 -21.97 13.49 -2.35
CA GLN A 147 -21.76 13.92 -3.73
C GLN A 147 -23.00 13.65 -4.58
N VAL A 148 -23.73 14.74 -4.84
CA VAL A 148 -24.90 14.76 -5.73
C VAL A 148 -24.49 14.60 -7.19
N GLU A 149 -23.32 15.14 -7.57
CA GLU A 149 -22.81 15.07 -8.94
C GLU A 149 -21.80 13.93 -9.12
N TRP A 150 -21.86 13.29 -10.29
CA TRP A 150 -20.93 12.24 -10.70
C TRP A 150 -19.55 12.83 -11.02
N PRO A 151 -18.48 12.47 -10.26
CA PRO A 151 -17.19 13.17 -10.34
C PRO A 151 -16.22 12.60 -11.38
N TYR A 152 -16.65 11.62 -12.17
CA TYR A 152 -15.80 10.88 -13.10
C TYR A 152 -16.24 11.07 -14.55
N GLU A 153 -15.28 11.03 -15.45
CA GLU A 153 -15.49 11.21 -16.89
C GLU A 153 -15.25 9.92 -17.68
N GLY A 154 -14.43 9.00 -17.15
CA GLY A 154 -14.01 7.79 -17.87
C GLY A 154 -15.14 6.79 -18.10
N ARG A 155 -16.06 6.68 -17.14
CA ARG A 155 -17.30 5.90 -17.21
C ARG A 155 -18.44 6.67 -16.57
N LYS A 156 -19.66 6.36 -16.99
CA LYS A 156 -20.89 6.90 -16.42
C LYS A 156 -21.24 6.23 -15.08
N GLU A 157 -22.16 6.85 -14.34
CA GLU A 157 -22.57 6.42 -13.00
C GLU A 157 -23.15 4.98 -12.97
N GLU A 158 -23.72 4.48 -14.06
CA GLU A 158 -24.19 3.09 -14.14
C GLU A 158 -23.09 2.04 -13.92
N LYS A 159 -21.81 2.41 -14.09
CA LYS A 159 -20.63 1.55 -13.85
C LYS A 159 -19.81 1.98 -12.63
N SER A 160 -20.40 2.76 -11.73
CA SER A 160 -19.73 3.31 -10.55
C SER A 160 -19.03 2.28 -9.66
N PHE A 161 -19.57 1.07 -9.56
CA PHE A 161 -18.98 -0.05 -8.81
C PHE A 161 -17.58 -0.47 -9.32
N LEU A 162 -17.20 -0.20 -10.57
CA LEU A 162 -15.87 -0.55 -11.08
C LEU A 162 -14.75 0.27 -10.41
N TYR A 163 -15.05 1.52 -10.02
CA TYR A 163 -14.12 2.38 -9.30
C TYR A 163 -13.82 1.90 -7.87
N GLU A 164 -14.54 0.89 -7.39
CA GLU A 164 -14.35 0.30 -6.06
C GLU A 164 -13.41 -0.92 -6.07
N ILE A 165 -12.93 -1.33 -7.25
CA ILE A 165 -12.10 -2.53 -7.42
C ILE A 165 -10.62 -2.26 -7.13
N VAL A 166 -10.06 -1.19 -7.73
CA VAL A 166 -8.62 -0.90 -7.70
C VAL A 166 -8.22 -0.11 -6.46
N ALA A 167 -8.77 1.09 -6.28
CA ALA A 167 -8.45 1.96 -5.15
C ALA A 167 -9.73 2.49 -4.48
N ASN A 168 -10.25 1.73 -3.52
CA ASN A 168 -11.52 2.05 -2.89
C ASN A 168 -11.35 3.08 -1.77
N LYS A 169 -11.38 4.38 -2.09
CA LYS A 169 -11.29 5.42 -1.06
C LYS A 169 -12.57 5.60 -0.23
N LEU A 170 -13.65 4.84 -0.42
CA LEU A 170 -14.85 4.93 0.44
C LEU A 170 -14.63 4.20 1.76
N ASN A 171 -14.25 2.93 1.70
CA ASN A 171 -14.08 2.06 2.87
C ASN A 171 -12.70 1.37 2.93
N GLY A 172 -11.89 1.47 1.87
CA GLY A 172 -10.59 0.82 1.81
C GLY A 172 -10.68 -0.70 1.64
N ILE A 173 -11.76 -1.22 1.05
CA ILE A 173 -11.89 -2.63 0.64
C ILE A 173 -11.69 -2.67 -0.88
N ASP A 174 -10.51 -3.08 -1.30
CA ASP A 174 -10.08 -3.15 -2.71
C ASP A 174 -9.15 -4.35 -2.91
N VAL A 175 -8.95 -4.72 -4.18
CA VAL A 175 -8.22 -5.93 -4.54
C VAL A 175 -6.71 -5.81 -4.30
N ASP A 176 -6.16 -4.60 -4.29
CA ASP A 176 -4.79 -4.32 -3.82
C ASP A 176 -4.56 -4.95 -2.43
N LYS A 177 -5.44 -4.68 -1.46
CA LYS A 177 -5.36 -5.27 -0.12
C LYS A 177 -5.51 -6.77 -0.11
N PHE A 178 -6.37 -7.32 -0.95
CA PHE A 178 -6.59 -8.76 -1.00
C PHE A 178 -5.31 -9.48 -1.39
N ASP A 179 -4.59 -8.91 -2.34
CA ASP A 179 -3.34 -9.42 -2.82
C ASP A 179 -2.22 -9.27 -1.79
N TYR A 180 -1.89 -8.05 -1.35
CA TYR A 180 -0.71 -7.88 -0.47
C TYR A 180 -0.92 -8.58 0.88
N LEU A 181 -2.15 -8.63 1.42
CA LEU A 181 -2.40 -9.35 2.67
C LEU A 181 -2.15 -10.86 2.53
N ALA A 182 -2.55 -11.46 1.40
CA ALA A 182 -2.31 -12.88 1.16
C ALA A 182 -0.83 -13.16 0.86
N ARG A 183 -0.23 -12.36 -0.01
CA ARG A 183 1.16 -12.44 -0.43
C ARG A 183 2.13 -12.23 0.72
N ASP A 184 1.97 -11.15 1.47
CA ASP A 184 2.89 -10.82 2.56
C ASP A 184 2.75 -11.83 3.69
N ALA A 185 1.52 -12.24 4.02
CA ALA A 185 1.30 -13.28 5.01
C ALA A 185 2.05 -14.57 4.64
N TYR A 186 1.98 -15.00 3.38
CA TYR A 186 2.71 -16.17 2.88
C TYR A 186 4.23 -16.03 3.04
N HIS A 187 4.83 -14.93 2.56
CA HIS A 187 6.28 -14.73 2.60
C HIS A 187 6.84 -14.47 4.00
N LEU A 188 6.02 -13.92 4.91
CA LEU A 188 6.39 -13.64 6.29
C LEU A 188 6.13 -14.81 7.23
N GLY A 189 5.54 -15.91 6.74
CA GLY A 189 5.12 -17.05 7.58
C GLY A 189 4.02 -16.67 8.58
N MET A 190 3.20 -15.67 8.24
CA MET A 190 2.04 -15.26 9.03
C MET A 190 0.77 -15.92 8.48
N GLN A 191 -0.14 -16.30 9.36
CA GLN A 191 -1.48 -16.71 8.93
C GLN A 191 -2.33 -15.49 8.62
N SER A 192 -2.95 -15.47 7.44
CA SER A 192 -4.02 -14.53 7.10
C SER A 192 -5.36 -15.19 7.39
N ASN A 193 -6.19 -14.52 8.20
CA ASN A 193 -7.55 -14.98 8.47
C ASN A 193 -8.55 -14.49 7.41
N PHE A 194 -8.10 -13.72 6.42
CA PHE A 194 -8.95 -13.18 5.38
C PHE A 194 -8.87 -14.01 4.10
N ASP A 195 -10.02 -14.53 3.67
CA ASP A 195 -10.19 -15.26 2.41
C ASP A 195 -10.82 -14.35 1.34
N HIS A 196 -9.96 -13.80 0.48
CA HIS A 196 -10.40 -12.93 -0.62
C HIS A 196 -11.21 -13.69 -1.68
N LYS A 197 -10.98 -14.99 -1.89
CA LYS A 197 -11.74 -15.78 -2.88
C LYS A 197 -13.18 -15.94 -2.43
N ARG A 198 -13.38 -16.15 -1.12
CA ARG A 198 -14.70 -16.14 -0.51
C ARG A 198 -15.39 -14.77 -0.66
N PHE A 199 -14.65 -13.68 -0.43
CA PHE A 199 -15.18 -12.33 -0.66
C PHE A 199 -15.64 -12.16 -2.11
N ILE A 200 -14.79 -12.47 -3.10
CA ILE A 200 -15.11 -12.37 -4.53
C ILE A 200 -16.32 -13.23 -4.88
N MET A 201 -16.41 -14.46 -4.36
CA MET A 201 -17.54 -15.37 -4.55
C MET A 201 -18.86 -14.78 -4.01
N LEU A 202 -18.82 -14.01 -2.93
CA LEU A 202 -20.00 -13.45 -2.27
C LEU A 202 -20.25 -11.98 -2.60
N ALA A 203 -19.36 -11.30 -3.33
CA ALA A 203 -19.58 -9.94 -3.79
C ALA A 203 -20.70 -9.89 -4.85
N ARG A 204 -21.55 -8.85 -4.73
CA ARG A 204 -22.59 -8.48 -5.69
C ARG A 204 -22.62 -6.96 -5.88
N VAL A 205 -23.20 -6.50 -6.97
CA VAL A 205 -23.54 -5.08 -7.16
C VAL A 205 -25.00 -4.88 -6.81
N CYS A 206 -25.26 -3.94 -5.90
CA CYS A 206 -26.60 -3.57 -5.46
C CYS A 206 -26.83 -2.07 -5.61
N GLU A 207 -28.10 -1.68 -5.64
CA GLU A 207 -28.49 -0.28 -5.61
C GLU A 207 -28.45 0.26 -4.18
N VAL A 208 -27.76 1.39 -4.00
CA VAL A 208 -27.59 2.09 -2.72
C VAL A 208 -27.67 3.58 -2.98
N ASN A 209 -28.68 4.24 -2.42
CA ASN A 209 -28.92 5.68 -2.58
C ASN A 209 -28.92 6.12 -4.07
N GLY A 210 -29.52 5.32 -4.96
CA GLY A 210 -29.58 5.59 -6.40
C GLY A 210 -28.31 5.26 -7.19
N ARG A 211 -27.25 4.74 -6.55
CA ARG A 211 -25.99 4.36 -7.20
C ARG A 211 -25.71 2.86 -7.07
N LYS A 212 -25.11 2.26 -8.10
CA LYS A 212 -24.66 0.87 -8.07
C LYS A 212 -23.33 0.74 -7.31
N ARG A 213 -23.29 -0.09 -6.26
CA ARG A 213 -22.13 -0.24 -5.36
C ARG A 213 -21.80 -1.71 -5.17
N ILE A 214 -20.52 -2.03 -4.92
CA ILE A 214 -20.13 -3.38 -4.51
C ILE A 214 -20.63 -3.60 -3.07
N CYS A 215 -21.43 -4.63 -2.87
CA CYS A 215 -21.98 -5.04 -1.59
C CYS A 215 -21.48 -6.42 -1.21
N SER A 216 -21.09 -6.55 0.06
CA SER A 216 -20.73 -7.83 0.65
C SER A 216 -21.96 -8.56 1.16
N ARG A 217 -21.88 -9.87 1.25
CA ARG A 217 -22.92 -10.66 1.89
C ARG A 217 -22.99 -10.33 3.39
N ASP A 218 -24.19 -10.11 3.94
CA ASP A 218 -24.42 -9.78 5.36
C ASP A 218 -23.60 -10.59 6.39
N LYS A 219 -23.54 -11.92 6.21
CA LYS A 219 -22.79 -12.84 7.08
C LYS A 219 -21.26 -12.66 7.03
N GLU A 220 -20.74 -11.90 6.08
CA GLU A 220 -19.30 -11.67 5.87
C GLU A 220 -18.77 -10.48 6.66
N VAL A 221 -19.61 -9.77 7.42
CA VAL A 221 -19.20 -8.63 8.25
C VAL A 221 -18.02 -8.98 9.18
N GLY A 222 -18.01 -10.18 9.76
CA GLY A 222 -16.89 -10.68 10.58
C GLY A 222 -15.60 -10.81 9.78
N ASN A 223 -15.68 -11.41 8.59
CA ASN A 223 -14.53 -11.59 7.70
C ASN A 223 -13.91 -10.25 7.27
N LEU A 224 -14.72 -9.20 7.11
CA LEU A 224 -14.21 -7.86 6.82
C LEU A 224 -13.49 -7.22 8.03
N TYR A 225 -14.00 -7.42 9.24
CA TYR A 225 -13.24 -7.03 10.45
C TYR A 225 -11.92 -7.81 10.55
N ASP A 226 -11.92 -9.11 10.24
CA ASP A 226 -10.71 -9.93 10.22
C ASP A 226 -9.70 -9.46 9.16
N MET A 227 -10.16 -8.93 8.01
CA MET A 227 -9.30 -8.29 7.02
C MET A 227 -8.54 -7.09 7.62
N PHE A 228 -9.26 -6.15 8.23
CA PHE A 228 -8.64 -4.96 8.84
C PHE A 228 -7.78 -5.32 10.06
N HIS A 229 -8.17 -6.35 10.81
CA HIS A 229 -7.37 -6.90 11.89
C HIS A 229 -6.04 -7.48 11.36
N THR A 230 -6.11 -8.29 10.30
CA THR A 230 -4.93 -8.89 9.64
C THR A 230 -4.00 -7.79 9.12
N ARG A 231 -4.55 -6.76 8.47
CA ARG A 231 -3.79 -5.57 8.04
C ARG A 231 -3.08 -4.90 9.22
N ASN A 232 -3.80 -4.63 10.31
CA ASN A 232 -3.20 -4.01 11.49
C ASN A 232 -2.10 -4.90 12.12
N CYS A 233 -2.27 -6.22 12.12
CA CYS A 233 -1.25 -7.18 12.56
C CYS A 233 0.00 -7.13 11.68
N LEU A 234 -0.15 -7.13 10.35
CA LEU A 234 0.93 -6.98 9.38
C LEU A 234 1.69 -5.67 9.62
N HIS A 235 0.97 -4.54 9.68
CA HIS A 235 1.56 -3.24 9.92
C HIS A 235 2.34 -3.20 11.23
N ARG A 236 1.81 -3.75 12.34
CA ARG A 236 2.50 -3.74 13.64
C ARG A 236 3.74 -4.61 13.69
N ARG A 237 3.65 -5.82 13.13
CA ARG A 237 4.68 -6.84 13.26
C ARG A 237 5.81 -6.65 12.25
N VAL A 238 5.48 -6.10 11.07
CA VAL A 238 6.40 -6.04 9.93
C VAL A 238 6.65 -4.59 9.48
N CYS A 239 5.67 -3.95 8.83
CA CYS A 239 5.87 -2.64 8.19
C CYS A 239 6.29 -1.53 9.17
N GLN A 240 5.86 -1.64 10.43
CA GLN A 240 6.19 -0.72 11.52
C GLN A 240 7.02 -1.42 12.59
N HIS A 241 7.80 -2.45 12.23
CA HIS A 241 8.72 -3.06 13.18
C HIS A 241 9.81 -2.04 13.58
N LYS A 242 10.11 -1.93 14.88
CA LYS A 242 11.05 -0.93 15.43
C LYS A 242 12.42 -0.94 14.75
N THR A 243 12.96 -2.11 14.42
CA THR A 243 14.27 -2.21 13.76
C THR A 243 14.19 -1.81 12.29
N HIS A 244 13.08 -2.12 11.62
CA HIS A 244 12.86 -1.69 10.24
C HIS A 244 12.73 -0.17 10.18
N LYS A 245 11.97 0.46 11.09
CA LYS A 245 11.89 1.92 11.19
C LYS A 245 13.22 2.59 11.50
N SER A 246 14.06 1.97 12.32
CA SER A 246 15.43 2.47 12.51
C SER A 246 16.24 2.47 11.21
N ILE A 247 16.09 1.45 10.37
CA ILE A 247 16.80 1.36 9.08
C ILE A 247 16.25 2.40 8.11
N GLU A 248 14.93 2.56 8.02
CA GLU A 248 14.32 3.56 7.15
C GLU A 248 14.79 4.98 7.49
N ILE A 249 14.88 5.32 8.78
CA ILE A 249 15.41 6.61 9.24
C ILE A 249 16.87 6.78 8.76
N MET A 250 17.70 5.75 8.93
CA MET A 250 19.10 5.80 8.49
C MET A 250 19.23 5.95 6.97
N ILE A 251 18.45 5.21 6.18
CA ILE A 251 18.45 5.34 4.71
C ILE A 251 17.98 6.73 4.30
N SER A 252 16.93 7.25 4.93
CA SER A 252 16.44 8.61 4.64
C SER A 252 17.48 9.68 4.94
N GLU A 253 18.18 9.57 6.08
CA GLU A 253 19.31 10.46 6.40
C GLU A 253 20.45 10.34 5.40
N ALA A 254 20.78 9.12 4.96
CA ALA A 254 21.79 8.91 3.93
C ALA A 254 21.40 9.52 2.58
N PHE A 255 20.13 9.39 2.18
CA PHE A 255 19.63 9.97 0.94
C PHE A 255 19.62 11.49 1.00
N LEU A 256 19.26 12.10 2.13
CA LEU A 256 19.33 13.55 2.32
C LEU A 256 20.77 14.07 2.21
N GLU A 257 21.74 13.36 2.78
CA GLU A 257 23.16 13.72 2.65
C GLU A 257 23.72 13.46 1.24
N ALA A 258 23.10 12.57 0.46
CA ALA A 258 23.49 12.24 -0.90
C ALA A 258 22.78 13.08 -1.98
N ASP A 259 21.68 13.77 -1.63
CA ASP A 259 20.75 14.39 -2.58
C ASP A 259 21.43 15.36 -3.56
N GLU A 260 22.30 16.23 -3.05
CA GLU A 260 23.03 17.22 -3.86
C GLU A 260 24.16 16.64 -4.71
N HIS A 261 24.43 15.34 -4.61
CA HIS A 261 25.65 14.71 -5.14
C HIS A 261 25.38 13.54 -6.08
N ILE A 262 24.15 13.04 -6.09
CA ILE A 262 23.70 12.06 -7.07
C ILE A 262 23.04 12.81 -8.21
N GLU A 263 23.45 12.46 -9.42
CA GLU A 263 22.90 13.01 -10.65
C GLU A 263 22.23 11.87 -11.43
N ILE A 264 20.96 12.05 -11.76
CA ILE A 264 20.13 11.12 -12.52
C ILE A 264 19.81 11.79 -13.85
N GLU A 265 20.15 11.13 -14.95
CA GLU A 265 19.86 11.66 -16.28
C GLU A 265 18.38 11.51 -16.63
N GLY A 266 17.73 12.60 -16.98
CA GLY A 266 16.36 12.66 -17.47
C GLY A 266 16.27 13.45 -18.78
N SER A 267 15.03 13.70 -19.21
CA SER A 267 14.77 14.30 -20.53
C SER A 267 15.27 15.75 -20.64
N GLY A 268 15.24 16.47 -19.51
CA GLY A 268 15.67 17.87 -19.38
C GLY A 268 17.11 18.07 -18.88
N GLY A 269 17.90 17.01 -18.77
CA GLY A 269 19.26 17.06 -18.22
C GLY A 269 19.42 16.22 -16.95
N LYS A 270 20.21 16.70 -16.00
CA LYS A 270 20.53 15.96 -14.76
C LYS A 270 19.68 16.45 -13.59
N PHE A 271 19.08 15.51 -12.87
CA PHE A 271 18.22 15.73 -11.71
C PHE A 271 18.84 15.14 -10.45
N LYS A 272 18.59 15.76 -9.30
CA LYS A 272 18.91 15.18 -7.98
C LYS A 272 17.94 14.07 -7.61
N LEU A 273 18.20 13.36 -6.50
CA LEU A 273 17.25 12.36 -5.97
C LEU A 273 15.87 12.97 -5.74
N SER A 274 15.80 14.11 -5.05
CA SER A 274 14.56 14.79 -4.68
C SER A 274 13.81 15.41 -5.88
N GLU A 275 14.54 15.75 -6.93
CA GLU A 275 14.04 16.40 -8.16
C GLU A 275 13.65 15.39 -9.25
N ALA A 276 14.13 14.14 -9.16
CA ALA A 276 13.86 13.11 -10.17
C ALA A 276 12.36 12.80 -10.35
N LYS A 277 11.51 13.10 -9.36
CA LYS A 277 10.05 12.96 -9.47
C LYS A 277 9.41 13.95 -10.46
N ASP A 278 10.11 15.04 -10.80
CA ASP A 278 9.60 16.10 -11.68
C ASP A 278 9.81 15.75 -13.17
N ASP A 279 10.58 14.69 -13.47
CA ASP A 279 10.84 14.16 -14.81
C ASP A 279 10.70 12.63 -14.82
N MET A 280 9.71 12.10 -15.55
CA MET A 280 9.42 10.66 -15.53
C MET A 280 10.52 9.80 -16.16
N GLU A 281 11.37 10.36 -17.03
CA GLU A 281 12.52 9.65 -17.57
C GLU A 281 13.60 9.45 -16.49
N ALA A 282 13.91 10.50 -15.72
CA ALA A 282 14.75 10.41 -14.53
C ALA A 282 14.12 9.48 -13.47
N TYR A 283 12.82 9.62 -13.20
CA TYR A 283 12.11 8.82 -12.21
C TYR A 283 12.10 7.31 -12.53
N THR A 284 12.08 6.96 -13.82
CA THR A 284 12.18 5.56 -14.27
C THR A 284 13.50 4.92 -13.83
N LYS A 285 14.60 5.69 -13.90
CA LYS A 285 15.95 5.26 -13.50
C LYS A 285 16.16 5.30 -11.98
N LEU A 286 15.30 6.00 -11.25
CA LEU A 286 15.33 6.07 -9.79
C LEU A 286 14.75 4.78 -9.17
N THR A 287 15.65 3.91 -8.72
CA THR A 287 15.32 2.61 -8.10
C THR A 287 16.15 2.38 -6.83
N ASP A 288 15.93 1.26 -6.14
CA ASP A 288 16.70 0.81 -4.97
C ASP A 288 18.22 0.74 -5.23
N GLN A 289 18.64 0.68 -6.50
CA GLN A 289 20.05 0.73 -6.91
C GLN A 289 20.78 1.96 -6.35
N VAL A 290 20.07 3.05 -6.07
CA VAL A 290 20.66 4.24 -5.43
C VAL A 290 21.38 3.92 -4.11
N PHE A 291 20.89 2.92 -3.36
CA PHE A 291 21.55 2.44 -2.14
C PHE A 291 22.96 1.90 -2.45
N GLU A 292 23.04 1.00 -3.43
CA GLU A 292 24.30 0.41 -3.87
C GLU A 292 25.22 1.45 -4.50
N THR A 293 24.68 2.40 -5.28
CA THR A 293 25.45 3.50 -5.89
C THR A 293 26.16 4.35 -4.82
N ILE A 294 25.48 4.67 -3.72
CA ILE A 294 26.10 5.40 -2.60
C ILE A 294 27.17 4.54 -1.92
N LEU A 295 26.87 3.25 -1.69
CA LEU A 295 27.74 2.32 -0.98
C LEU A 295 29.00 1.92 -1.78
N HIS A 296 28.93 1.94 -3.11
CA HIS A 296 29.96 1.39 -3.98
C HIS A 296 31.31 2.10 -3.80
N PRO A 297 32.45 1.38 -3.70
CA PRO A 297 33.76 1.98 -3.43
C PRO A 297 34.21 3.02 -4.46
N TRP A 298 33.78 2.87 -5.71
CA TRP A 298 34.11 3.79 -6.80
C TRP A 298 33.36 5.13 -6.69
N SER A 299 32.35 5.22 -5.81
CA SER A 299 31.70 6.48 -5.44
C SER A 299 32.57 7.36 -4.53
N SER A 300 33.86 7.04 -4.33
CA SER A 300 34.92 7.66 -3.50
C SER A 300 35.05 9.20 -3.53
N SER A 301 34.16 9.90 -4.24
CA SER A 301 33.86 11.30 -4.00
C SER A 301 33.76 11.58 -2.50
N PRO A 302 34.60 12.48 -1.96
CA PRO A 302 34.53 12.92 -0.57
C PRO A 302 33.16 13.49 -0.19
N LYS A 303 32.35 13.89 -1.17
CA LYS A 303 31.02 14.46 -0.99
C LYS A 303 29.99 13.43 -0.48
N LEU A 304 30.09 12.17 -0.92
CA LEU A 304 29.17 11.09 -0.50
C LEU A 304 29.62 10.36 0.77
N GLU A 305 30.74 10.74 1.35
CA GLU A 305 31.37 10.05 2.49
C GLU A 305 30.43 9.93 3.70
N LYS A 306 29.66 10.98 4.00
CA LYS A 306 28.71 10.96 5.13
C LYS A 306 27.57 9.97 4.89
N ALA A 307 26.96 10.03 3.71
CA ALA A 307 25.90 9.10 3.31
C ALA A 307 26.40 7.66 3.32
N ARG A 308 27.58 7.42 2.74
CA ARG A 308 28.23 6.09 2.71
C ARG A 308 28.43 5.52 4.10
N LYS A 309 28.99 6.30 5.04
CA LYS A 309 29.16 5.88 6.44
C LYS A 309 27.86 5.47 7.12
N ILE A 310 26.75 6.15 6.80
CA ILE A 310 25.44 5.78 7.36
C ILE A 310 24.99 4.42 6.78
N LEU A 311 25.15 4.20 5.47
CA LEU A 311 24.77 2.93 4.84
C LEU A 311 25.69 1.77 5.25
N GLU A 312 27.00 1.99 5.39
CA GLU A 312 27.96 1.00 5.91
C GLU A 312 27.59 0.54 7.32
N ARG A 313 27.07 1.45 8.15
CA ARG A 313 26.51 1.10 9.46
C ARG A 313 25.28 0.20 9.37
N ILE A 314 24.44 0.35 8.34
CA ILE A 314 23.30 -0.55 8.09
C ILE A 314 23.82 -1.95 7.76
N VAL A 315 24.78 -2.05 6.83
CA VAL A 315 25.37 -3.30 6.36
C VAL A 315 26.10 -4.03 7.49
N SER A 316 26.88 -3.31 8.31
CA SER A 316 27.58 -3.84 9.50
C SER A 316 26.67 -4.03 10.72
N ARG A 317 25.36 -3.79 10.58
CA ARG A 317 24.35 -3.90 11.64
C ARG A 317 24.55 -2.97 12.85
N ASN A 318 25.33 -1.91 12.70
CA ASN A 318 25.48 -0.83 13.68
C ASN A 318 24.36 0.22 13.56
N LEU A 319 23.13 -0.23 13.81
CA LEU A 319 21.89 0.54 13.65
C LEU A 319 21.65 1.56 14.76
N TYR A 320 20.74 2.52 14.51
CA TYR A 320 20.21 3.36 15.58
C TYR A 320 19.50 2.51 16.63
N LYS A 321 19.77 2.82 17.90
CA LYS A 321 19.34 1.97 19.00
C LYS A 321 17.98 2.42 19.52
N PHE A 322 17.02 1.50 19.50
CA PHE A 322 15.70 1.70 20.09
C PHE A 322 15.79 1.89 21.61
N VAL A 323 15.27 3.03 22.08
CA VAL A 323 15.28 3.43 23.49
C VAL A 323 13.98 3.03 24.18
N GLY A 324 12.84 3.35 23.57
CA GLY A 324 11.53 3.02 24.10
C GLY A 324 10.39 3.44 23.17
N GLU A 325 9.17 3.04 23.52
CA GLU A 325 7.95 3.47 22.84
C GLU A 325 6.86 3.80 23.87
N THR A 326 5.98 4.75 23.54
CA THR A 326 4.85 5.15 24.38
C THR A 326 3.63 5.50 23.53
N LYS A 327 2.42 5.33 24.08
CA LYS A 327 1.17 5.67 23.39
C LYS A 327 0.81 7.14 23.61
N VAL A 328 0.29 7.79 22.57
CA VAL A 328 -0.20 9.17 22.65
C VAL A 328 -1.67 9.17 23.05
N CYS A 329 -2.01 9.79 24.18
CA CYS A 329 -3.41 10.11 24.47
C CYS A 329 -3.78 11.40 23.70
N SER A 330 -4.99 11.43 23.13
CA SER A 330 -5.47 12.34 22.08
C SER A 330 -5.32 13.86 22.29
N LYS A 331 -4.81 14.32 23.44
CA LYS A 331 -4.70 15.73 23.82
C LYS A 331 -3.32 16.38 23.64
N VAL A 332 -2.28 15.68 23.18
CA VAL A 332 -0.92 16.26 23.08
C VAL A 332 -0.37 16.19 21.67
N LEU A 333 -0.68 17.22 20.86
CA LEU A 333 -0.06 17.43 19.54
C LEU A 333 1.00 18.56 19.55
N MET A 334 1.19 19.27 20.67
CA MET A 334 1.87 20.57 20.67
C MET A 334 3.12 20.70 21.57
N SER A 335 3.83 19.60 21.90
CA SER A 335 5.12 19.74 22.62
C SER A 335 6.23 18.76 22.23
N LEU A 336 6.31 18.36 20.95
CA LEU A 336 7.38 17.48 20.43
C LEU A 336 8.65 18.23 19.99
N TYR A 337 8.68 19.56 20.06
CA TYR A 337 9.84 20.36 19.64
C TYR A 337 11.08 20.17 20.53
N TYR A 338 10.92 19.62 21.74
CA TYR A 338 11.99 19.56 22.76
C TYR A 338 12.88 18.29 22.70
N ILE A 339 12.46 17.21 22.04
CA ILE A 339 13.28 15.97 21.95
C ILE A 339 14.18 15.93 20.71
N TRP A 340 13.93 16.79 19.72
CA TRP A 340 14.77 16.88 18.50
C TRP A 340 16.25 17.17 18.81
N PHE A 341 16.54 17.81 19.96
CA PHE A 341 17.89 18.29 20.27
C PHE A 341 18.82 17.26 20.94
N VAL A 342 18.31 16.11 21.41
CA VAL A 342 19.11 15.12 22.17
C VAL A 342 19.10 13.71 21.54
N MET A 343 18.08 13.40 20.73
CA MET A 343 17.83 12.06 20.18
C MET A 343 17.70 12.11 18.66
N ALA A 344 17.86 10.96 17.98
CA ALA A 344 17.90 10.87 16.52
C ALA A 344 16.62 11.37 15.79
N GLY A 345 15.58 11.70 16.54
CA GLY A 345 14.24 12.05 16.06
C GLY A 345 13.17 11.24 16.80
N ASP A 346 12.04 11.89 17.08
CA ASP A 346 10.83 11.21 17.53
C ASP A 346 10.05 10.75 16.30
N HIS A 347 9.76 9.46 16.21
CA HIS A 347 8.95 8.94 15.11
C HIS A 347 7.53 8.64 15.61
N LEU A 348 6.57 9.43 15.11
CA LEU A 348 5.14 9.22 15.36
C LEU A 348 4.60 8.20 14.37
N VAL A 349 4.24 7.02 14.89
CA VAL A 349 3.59 5.95 14.12
C VAL A 349 2.10 5.97 14.38
N THR A 350 1.31 6.00 13.31
CA THR A 350 -0.15 5.81 13.39
C THR A 350 -0.49 4.38 12.99
N PHE A 351 -1.25 3.70 13.82
CA PHE A 351 -1.91 2.44 13.49
C PHE A 351 -3.40 2.71 13.35
N ASP A 352 -3.97 2.34 12.21
CA ASP A 352 -5.40 2.47 11.98
C ASP A 352 -5.96 1.34 11.10
N TYR A 353 -7.28 1.27 11.02
CA TYR A 353 -8.00 0.36 10.12
C TYR A 353 -8.16 0.96 8.70
N GLY A 354 -7.24 1.83 8.27
CA GLY A 354 -7.23 2.43 6.92
C GLY A 354 -8.09 3.70 6.79
N LYS A 355 -8.80 4.09 7.85
CA LYS A 355 -9.75 5.21 7.86
C LYS A 355 -9.60 6.14 9.07
N LYS A 356 -8.36 6.41 9.47
CA LYS A 356 -8.09 7.16 10.72
C LYS A 356 -8.85 6.50 11.86
N ASP A 357 -9.57 7.26 12.69
CA ASP A 357 -10.32 6.74 13.84
C ASP A 357 -11.78 6.35 13.49
N GLU A 358 -12.12 6.28 12.21
CA GLU A 358 -13.44 5.82 11.77
C GLU A 358 -13.45 4.31 11.54
N ASP A 359 -14.56 3.66 11.91
CA ASP A 359 -14.84 2.26 11.56
C ASP A 359 -15.02 2.13 10.03
N PRO A 360 -14.13 1.43 9.29
CA PRO A 360 -14.28 1.28 7.85
C PRO A 360 -15.55 0.50 7.47
N ILE A 361 -16.06 -0.37 8.36
CA ILE A 361 -17.27 -1.15 8.11
C ILE A 361 -18.52 -0.26 8.12
N LYS A 362 -18.49 0.89 8.81
CA LYS A 362 -19.59 1.87 8.80
C LYS A 362 -19.90 2.41 7.39
N ASN A 363 -18.90 2.46 6.52
CA ASN A 363 -19.02 2.91 5.14
C ASN A 363 -19.04 1.74 4.15
N THR A 364 -19.31 0.53 4.63
CA THR A 364 -19.43 -0.68 3.81
C THR A 364 -20.90 -1.05 3.64
N TYR A 365 -21.26 -1.49 2.43
CA TYR A 365 -22.62 -1.91 2.12
C TYR A 365 -22.73 -3.43 2.03
N PHE A 366 -23.87 -3.93 2.45
CA PHE A 366 -24.20 -5.35 2.54
C PHE A 366 -25.51 -5.66 1.85
N TYR A 367 -25.72 -6.93 1.47
CA TYR A 367 -26.99 -7.43 0.97
C TYR A 367 -27.43 -8.70 1.73
N SER A 368 -28.75 -8.92 1.81
CA SER A 368 -29.36 -10.03 2.54
C SER A 368 -29.72 -11.18 1.59
N LYS A 369 -30.20 -12.32 2.11
CA LYS A 369 -30.54 -13.48 1.24
C LYS A 369 -31.81 -13.20 0.49
N ASP A 370 -32.70 -12.57 1.23
CA ASP A 370 -34.07 -12.33 0.85
C ASP A 370 -34.18 -11.13 -0.08
N GLU A 371 -33.23 -10.18 -0.01
CA GLU A 371 -33.17 -8.99 -0.86
C GLU A 371 -31.76 -8.78 -1.45
N PRO A 372 -31.38 -9.50 -2.52
CA PRO A 372 -30.01 -9.51 -3.05
C PRO A 372 -29.66 -8.37 -4.02
N THR A 373 -30.60 -7.46 -4.29
CA THR A 373 -30.44 -6.34 -5.23
C THR A 373 -30.32 -4.98 -4.52
N LYS A 374 -30.65 -4.91 -3.23
CA LYS A 374 -30.64 -3.69 -2.44
C LYS A 374 -29.55 -3.74 -1.38
N GLY A 375 -28.69 -2.72 -1.38
CA GLY A 375 -27.63 -2.62 -0.38
C GLY A 375 -28.10 -1.88 0.87
N PHE A 376 -27.59 -2.29 2.03
CA PHE A 376 -27.85 -1.64 3.31
C PHE A 376 -26.59 -1.59 4.18
N LYS A 377 -26.60 -0.77 5.23
CA LYS A 377 -25.54 -0.73 6.25
C LYS A 377 -25.95 -1.57 7.45
N ILE A 378 -25.00 -2.33 8.00
CA ILE A 378 -25.21 -3.08 9.25
C ILE A 378 -25.13 -2.10 10.43
N SER A 379 -26.14 -2.12 11.31
CA SER A 379 -26.18 -1.27 12.49
C SER A 379 -25.19 -1.73 13.57
N ASP A 380 -24.73 -0.82 14.42
CA ASP A 380 -23.74 -1.13 15.46
C ASP A 380 -24.22 -2.20 16.45
N ASN A 381 -25.53 -2.28 16.71
CA ASN A 381 -26.14 -3.27 17.59
C ASN A 381 -26.10 -4.70 17.02
N GLN A 382 -25.97 -4.84 15.70
CA GLN A 382 -25.88 -6.12 15.02
C GLN A 382 -24.43 -6.63 14.92
N LYS A 383 -23.45 -5.77 15.22
CA LYS A 383 -22.04 -6.13 15.24
C LYS A 383 -21.69 -6.83 16.55
N SER A 384 -20.61 -7.62 16.53
CA SER A 384 -20.10 -8.24 17.75
C SER A 384 -19.64 -7.19 18.76
N LYS A 385 -19.94 -7.38 20.04
CA LYS A 385 -19.44 -6.53 21.13
C LYS A 385 -17.94 -6.68 21.38
N LEU A 386 -17.28 -7.64 20.72
CA LEU A 386 -15.86 -7.95 20.85
C LEU A 386 -14.99 -7.30 19.76
N ILE A 387 -15.56 -6.44 18.91
CA ILE A 387 -14.78 -5.64 17.96
C ILE A 387 -14.12 -4.43 18.67
N PRO A 388 -13.06 -3.84 18.10
CA PRO A 388 -12.45 -2.63 18.65
C PRO A 388 -13.46 -1.47 18.76
N THR A 389 -13.39 -0.71 19.85
CA THR A 389 -14.13 0.54 20.05
C THR A 389 -13.37 1.78 19.56
N THR A 390 -12.08 1.62 19.29
CA THR A 390 -11.18 2.66 18.78
C THR A 390 -10.45 2.09 17.56
N PHE A 391 -10.41 2.86 16.47
CA PHE A 391 -9.90 2.39 15.17
C PHE A 391 -8.57 3.02 14.79
N SER A 392 -8.10 4.00 15.57
CA SER A 392 -6.77 4.58 15.44
C SER A 392 -6.03 4.66 16.78
N GLU A 393 -4.74 4.36 16.79
CA GLU A 393 -3.85 4.73 17.88
C GLU A 393 -2.52 5.26 17.35
N LYS A 394 -1.88 6.09 18.17
CA LYS A 394 -0.58 6.69 17.86
C LYS A 394 0.47 6.26 18.87
N ILE A 395 1.63 5.87 18.38
CA ILE A 395 2.77 5.44 19.19
C ILE A 395 3.96 6.34 18.84
N ILE A 396 4.61 6.88 19.86
CA ILE A 396 5.91 7.56 19.73
C ILE A 396 6.99 6.52 19.96
N ARG A 397 7.97 6.47 19.06
CA ARG A 397 9.18 5.66 19.24
C ARG A 397 10.40 6.56 19.24
N VAL A 398 11.30 6.29 20.18
CA VAL A 398 12.54 7.05 20.38
C VAL A 398 13.75 6.18 20.06
N TYR A 399 14.65 6.72 19.25
CA TYR A 399 15.89 6.08 18.82
C TYR A 399 17.09 6.96 19.15
N CYS A 400 18.23 6.33 19.46
CA CYS A 400 19.50 7.03 19.67
C CYS A 400 20.48 6.70 18.52
N LYS A 401 21.10 7.73 17.94
CA LYS A 401 22.06 7.56 16.82
C LYS A 401 23.30 6.79 17.24
N ASN A 402 23.76 6.97 18.48
CA ASN A 402 24.91 6.28 19.03
C ASN A 402 24.43 5.15 19.96
N ALA A 403 24.58 3.91 19.50
CA ALA A 403 24.12 2.73 20.24
C ALA A 403 24.80 2.55 21.60
N GLU A 404 26.07 2.94 21.72
CA GLU A 404 26.87 2.81 22.94
C GLU A 404 26.41 3.76 24.05
N LYS A 405 25.81 4.89 23.68
CA LYS A 405 25.25 5.85 24.63
C LYS A 405 23.93 5.39 25.27
N VAL A 406 23.29 4.36 24.75
CA VAL A 406 22.02 3.86 25.31
C VAL A 406 22.31 2.99 26.53
N ASN A 407 22.40 3.64 27.68
CA ASN A 407 22.56 3.02 28.99
C ASN A 407 21.24 3.04 29.79
N LYS A 408 21.31 2.66 31.06
CA LYS A 408 20.15 2.67 31.97
C LYS A 408 19.60 4.09 32.17
N ASP A 409 20.46 5.09 32.33
CA ASP A 409 20.07 6.48 32.59
C ASP A 409 19.26 7.07 31.44
N VAL A 410 19.64 6.80 30.19
CA VAL A 410 18.88 7.24 29.00
C VAL A 410 17.49 6.60 28.96
N ARG A 411 17.37 5.33 29.34
CA ARG A 411 16.07 4.64 29.41
C ARG A 411 15.21 5.16 30.57
N ASP A 412 15.83 5.47 31.70
CA ASP A 412 15.13 6.02 32.86
C ASP A 412 14.71 7.47 32.61
N ALA A 413 15.53 8.29 31.95
CA ALA A 413 15.16 9.62 31.47
C ALA A 413 13.97 9.57 30.49
N PHE A 414 13.93 8.59 29.58
CA PHE A 414 12.76 8.39 28.70
C PHE A 414 11.50 8.03 29.49
N LYS A 415 11.60 7.17 30.52
CA LYS A 415 10.46 6.84 31.39
C LYS A 415 9.99 8.05 32.19
N ASP A 416 10.91 8.84 32.73
CA ASP A 416 10.58 10.02 33.51
C ASP A 416 9.95 11.10 32.62
N TRP A 417 10.45 11.29 31.40
CA TRP A 417 9.77 12.09 30.38
C TRP A 417 8.34 11.62 30.10
N CYS A 418 8.12 10.30 29.96
CA CYS A 418 6.76 9.76 29.79
C CYS A 418 5.86 10.09 30.99
N LYS A 419 6.38 9.96 32.23
CA LYS A 419 5.64 10.26 33.47
C LYS A 419 5.33 11.75 33.61
N GLU A 420 6.30 12.62 33.37
CA GLU A 420 6.16 14.08 33.46
C GLU A 420 5.09 14.59 32.49
N LYS A 421 5.03 13.99 31.29
CA LYS A 421 4.08 14.40 30.27
C LYS A 421 2.63 14.03 30.58
N LYS A 422 2.32 13.30 31.67
CA LYS A 422 1.02 13.02 32.36
C LYS A 422 -0.26 12.77 31.52
N TYR A 423 -0.17 12.83 30.20
CA TYR A 423 -1.20 12.69 29.17
C TYR A 423 -0.70 11.74 28.04
N LEU A 424 0.41 11.03 28.28
CA LEU A 424 0.88 9.86 27.55
C LEU A 424 0.77 8.74 28.59
N ALA A 425 -0.26 7.88 28.50
CA ALA A 425 -0.74 7.04 29.62
C ALA A 425 0.34 6.12 30.24
N GLU A 426 0.06 5.63 31.46
CA GLU A 426 0.89 4.72 32.28
C GLU A 426 1.81 3.81 31.46
N PRO A 427 3.06 3.55 31.92
CA PRO A 427 3.98 2.64 31.26
C PRO A 427 3.41 1.22 31.27
N GLN A 428 2.50 0.92 30.35
CA GLN A 428 1.98 -0.41 30.18
C GLN A 428 3.05 -1.21 29.45
N VAL A 429 3.35 -2.38 30.00
CA VAL A 429 4.02 -3.46 29.28
C VAL A 429 3.17 -3.71 28.04
N ILE A 430 3.61 -3.19 26.89
CA ILE A 430 3.01 -3.54 25.61
C ILE A 430 3.23 -5.04 25.48
N PHE A 431 2.16 -5.81 25.60
CA PHE A 431 2.19 -7.25 25.37
C PHE A 431 2.77 -7.47 23.97
N ARG A 432 4.02 -7.93 23.94
CA ARG A 432 4.62 -8.45 22.72
C ARG A 432 3.94 -9.78 22.51
N TYR A 433 3.14 -9.90 21.45
CA TYR A 433 2.86 -11.21 20.87
C TYR A 433 4.22 -11.77 20.46
N SER A 434 4.85 -12.54 21.34
CA SER A 434 5.99 -13.37 20.99
C SER A 434 5.53 -14.25 19.84
N MET A 435 6.33 -14.32 18.77
CA MET A 435 6.19 -15.40 17.81
C MET A 435 6.16 -16.70 18.64
N LEU A 436 5.05 -17.43 18.60
CA LEU A 436 5.09 -18.84 18.88
C LEU A 436 6.09 -19.40 17.86
N LYS A 437 7.33 -19.60 18.31
CA LYS A 437 8.21 -20.55 17.64
C LYS A 437 7.48 -21.86 17.76
N VAL A 438 6.82 -22.27 16.70
CA VAL A 438 6.49 -23.68 16.53
C VAL A 438 7.84 -24.35 16.32
N GLN A 439 8.45 -24.83 17.42
CA GLN A 439 9.40 -25.92 17.31
C GLN A 439 8.56 -27.12 16.90
N LEU A 440 8.56 -27.42 15.61
CA LEU A 440 8.39 -28.81 15.19
C LEU A 440 9.71 -29.47 15.57
N ASP A 441 9.75 -30.04 16.78
CA ASP A 441 10.74 -31.05 17.09
C ASP A 441 10.28 -32.32 16.35
N ASP A 442 10.80 -32.49 15.13
CA ASP A 442 10.91 -33.79 14.49
C ASP A 442 12.00 -34.56 15.26
N GLU A 443 11.61 -35.30 16.29
CA GLU A 443 12.35 -36.48 16.72
C GLU A 443 11.47 -37.71 16.52
N ASP A 444 11.61 -38.29 15.32
CA ASP A 444 11.52 -39.73 15.14
C ASP A 444 12.42 -40.40 16.17
N GLY A 445 11.82 -41.10 17.13
CA GLY A 445 12.52 -41.77 18.21
C GLY A 445 11.69 -42.90 18.81
N ASP A 446 11.83 -44.08 18.19
CA ASP A 446 11.54 -45.42 18.73
C ASP A 446 10.08 -45.87 18.92
N LEU A 447 9.59 -46.50 17.85
CA LEU A 447 8.73 -47.69 17.95
C LEU A 447 9.54 -48.87 18.54
N LYS A 448 9.17 -49.29 19.75
CA LYS A 448 9.23 -50.69 20.20
C LYS A 448 7.99 -51.05 21.01
#